data_AF-A0A176S1K5-F1
#
_entry.id   AF-A0A176S1K5-F1
#
_cell.length_a   1.000
_cell.length_b   1.000
_cell.length_c   1.000
_cell.angle_alpha   90.00
_cell.angle_beta   90.00
_cell.angle_gamma   90.00
#
_symmetry.space_group_name_H-M   'P 1'
#
loop_
_entity.id
_entity.type
_entity.pdbx_description
1 polymer ?
#
loop_
_entity_poly.entity_id
_entity_poly.type
_entity_poly.pdbx_seq_one_letter_code
_entity_poly.pdbx_strand_id
1 'polypeptide(L)'
;MNCKSSDASATAGKDYTAVSKVLKWSDGDASDKTCTVPIIDDSDVEGNETFSLKLENATGATIGAQNEAVVTIVDNDKVAAPSGRPALGPFYRIAYNAAKRLAQNAWYNLGKECTNTSVFVQIVGNGVDDAANDIGTKYKGRSAEQFGNGFIDGLIEVLDEVVDRCVNECEMLGKASGEWSAKMFCRVAEVVKHAPTFTVKQVNIRGTICGGAYRLGCESNFVGTISNMCPNYTQGSSVRSFYRAAENGCCSYNPY
;
A
#
# COMPACT_ATOMS: atom_id res chain seq x y z
N MET A 1 40.14 -13.19 -11.07
CA MET A 1 39.22 -12.08 -10.78
C MET A 1 38.07 -12.65 -9.99
N ASN A 2 37.57 -11.92 -9.01
CA ASN A 2 36.45 -12.34 -8.17
C ASN A 2 35.23 -11.50 -8.52
N CYS A 3 34.08 -12.16 -8.62
CA CYS A 3 32.77 -11.54 -8.64
C CYS A 3 32.15 -11.69 -7.25
N LYS A 4 31.80 -10.59 -6.61
CA LYS A 4 31.32 -10.57 -5.22
C LYS A 4 30.09 -9.67 -5.09
N SER A 5 29.06 -10.14 -4.39
CA SER A 5 27.89 -9.32 -4.03
C SER A 5 28.12 -8.56 -2.72
N SER A 6 27.45 -7.42 -2.55
CA SER A 6 27.41 -6.65 -1.31
C SER A 6 26.01 -6.08 -1.06
N ASP A 7 25.59 -6.09 0.20
CA ASP A 7 24.29 -5.57 0.63
C ASP A 7 24.17 -4.06 0.37
N ALA A 8 22.94 -3.61 0.10
CA ALA A 8 22.57 -2.19 0.16
C ALA A 8 21.22 -2.06 0.91
N SER A 9 20.09 -1.91 0.20
CA SER A 9 18.78 -2.07 0.86
C SER A 9 18.38 -3.55 0.97
N ALA A 10 18.74 -4.38 -0.02
CA ALA A 10 18.62 -5.83 0.05
C ALA A 10 19.76 -6.43 0.89
N THR A 11 19.41 -7.41 1.71
CA THR A 11 20.19 -8.14 2.70
C THR A 11 20.46 -9.59 2.26
N ALA A 12 21.73 -9.99 2.29
CA ALA A 12 22.11 -11.36 2.01
C ALA A 12 21.48 -12.37 3.00
N GLY A 13 20.92 -13.45 2.45
CA GLY A 13 20.26 -14.51 3.19
C GLY A 13 18.78 -14.24 3.50
N LYS A 14 18.29 -13.03 3.21
CA LYS A 14 16.87 -12.70 3.18
C LYS A 14 16.38 -12.50 1.75
N ASP A 15 16.99 -11.57 1.04
CA ASP A 15 16.44 -11.08 -0.24
C ASP A 15 17.22 -11.67 -1.43
N TYR A 16 18.49 -12.03 -1.20
CA TYR A 16 19.32 -12.73 -2.17
C TYR A 16 20.37 -13.61 -1.50
N THR A 17 20.91 -14.59 -2.23
CA THR A 17 22.04 -15.39 -1.73
C THR A 17 23.37 -14.73 -2.07
N ALA A 18 24.16 -14.38 -1.05
CA ALA A 18 25.48 -13.79 -1.26
C ALA A 18 26.37 -14.69 -2.13
N VAL A 19 27.05 -14.07 -3.09
CA VAL A 19 27.99 -14.74 -3.99
C VAL A 19 29.41 -14.22 -3.79
N SER A 20 30.37 -15.14 -3.81
CA SER A 20 31.78 -14.84 -4.04
C SER A 20 32.35 -15.91 -4.97
N LYS A 21 32.45 -15.59 -6.25
CA LYS A 21 32.84 -16.53 -7.31
C LYS A 21 34.14 -16.10 -7.97
N VAL A 22 35.08 -17.02 -8.08
CA VAL A 22 36.30 -16.81 -8.89
C VAL A 22 35.95 -17.02 -10.36
N LEU A 23 36.23 -16.00 -11.17
CA LEU A 23 36.15 -16.04 -12.63
C LEU A 23 37.57 -16.18 -13.19
N LYS A 24 37.75 -17.18 -14.06
CA LYS A 24 39.03 -17.55 -14.67
C LYS A 24 38.91 -17.62 -16.18
N TRP A 25 39.87 -17.00 -16.85
CA TRP A 25 40.13 -17.14 -18.28
C TRP A 25 41.49 -17.80 -18.44
N SER A 26 41.57 -18.80 -19.31
CA SER A 26 42.85 -19.39 -19.71
C SER A 26 43.52 -18.50 -20.76
N ASP A 27 44.80 -18.73 -21.03
CA ASP A 27 45.48 -18.01 -22.11
C ASP A 27 44.74 -18.20 -23.45
N GLY A 28 44.51 -17.09 -24.16
CA GLY A 28 43.70 -17.06 -25.38
C GLY A 28 42.17 -17.20 -25.20
N ASP A 29 41.64 -17.39 -23.99
CA ASP A 29 40.20 -17.47 -23.74
C ASP A 29 39.58 -16.06 -23.65
N ALA A 30 38.72 -15.73 -24.61
CA ALA A 30 37.95 -14.49 -24.64
C ALA A 30 36.44 -14.71 -24.43
N SER A 31 36.02 -15.91 -24.02
CA SER A 31 34.60 -16.21 -23.83
C SER A 31 34.04 -15.59 -22.54
N ASP A 32 32.77 -15.18 -22.59
CA ASP A 32 32.06 -14.63 -21.45
C ASP A 32 32.02 -15.61 -20.26
N LYS A 33 32.09 -15.06 -19.04
CA LYS A 33 31.92 -15.83 -17.80
C LYS A 33 30.78 -15.24 -16.99
N THR A 34 29.88 -16.11 -16.54
CA THR A 34 28.68 -15.70 -15.80
C THR A 34 28.89 -15.77 -14.29
N CYS A 35 28.44 -14.75 -13.59
CA CYS A 35 28.27 -14.72 -12.14
C CYS A 35 26.77 -14.72 -11.84
N THR A 36 26.27 -15.79 -11.24
CA THR A 36 24.84 -15.97 -10.96
C THR A 36 24.57 -15.66 -9.49
N VAL A 37 23.59 -14.80 -9.24
CA VAL A 37 23.11 -14.45 -7.90
C VAL A 37 21.67 -14.96 -7.79
N PRO A 38 21.38 -15.97 -6.95
CA PRO A 38 20.01 -16.37 -6.67
C PRO A 38 19.26 -15.28 -5.89
N ILE A 39 18.06 -14.94 -6.35
CA ILE A 39 17.10 -14.12 -5.60
C ILE A 39 16.27 -15.05 -4.72
N ILE A 40 15.98 -14.60 -3.50
CA ILE A 40 15.10 -15.31 -2.57
C ILE A 40 13.73 -14.66 -2.70
N ASP A 41 12.71 -15.47 -3.01
CA ASP A 41 11.31 -15.05 -3.11
C ASP A 41 10.65 -15.39 -1.77
N ASP A 42 9.93 -14.45 -1.18
CA ASP A 42 9.23 -14.68 0.08
C ASP A 42 7.76 -14.23 0.02
N SER A 43 7.24 -13.65 1.10
CA SER A 43 5.83 -13.22 1.20
C SER A 43 5.67 -11.91 1.96
N ASP A 44 6.78 -11.33 2.42
CA ASP A 44 6.79 -10.06 3.12
C ASP A 44 6.72 -8.93 2.08
N VAL A 45 6.01 -7.85 2.39
CA VAL A 45 5.93 -6.68 1.51
C VAL A 45 7.00 -5.70 1.96
N GLU A 46 8.04 -5.56 1.16
CA GLU A 46 9.26 -4.83 1.51
C GLU A 46 9.52 -3.66 0.54
N GLY A 47 8.92 -3.74 -0.65
CA GLY A 47 9.14 -2.78 -1.74
C GLY A 47 10.41 -3.10 -2.52
N ASN A 48 10.73 -2.29 -3.53
CA ASN A 48 11.91 -2.57 -4.36
C ASN A 48 13.22 -2.33 -3.58
N GLU A 49 14.07 -3.34 -3.56
CA GLU A 49 15.36 -3.29 -2.88
C GLU A 49 16.54 -3.42 -3.84
N THR A 50 17.75 -3.13 -3.36
CA THR A 50 18.97 -3.12 -4.19
C THR A 50 20.14 -3.79 -3.50
N PHE A 51 21.00 -4.45 -4.28
CA PHE A 51 22.32 -4.90 -3.87
C PHE A 51 23.34 -4.59 -4.99
N SER A 52 24.64 -4.66 -4.69
CA SER A 52 25.69 -4.46 -5.71
C SER A 52 26.47 -5.73 -6.02
N LEU A 53 26.93 -5.85 -7.26
CA LEU A 53 27.79 -6.92 -7.75
C LEU A 53 29.08 -6.32 -8.31
N LYS A 54 30.22 -6.69 -7.72
CA LYS A 54 31.51 -6.08 -8.02
C LYS A 54 32.53 -7.10 -8.54
N LEU A 55 33.30 -6.68 -9.54
CA LEU A 55 34.49 -7.36 -10.00
C LEU A 55 35.73 -6.79 -9.27
N GLU A 56 36.48 -7.66 -8.61
CA GLU A 56 37.67 -7.28 -7.84
C GLU A 56 38.80 -8.30 -7.97
N ASN A 57 39.99 -7.95 -7.48
CA ASN A 57 41.15 -8.85 -7.38
C ASN A 57 41.48 -9.56 -8.72
N ALA A 58 41.57 -8.79 -9.81
CA ALA A 58 42.08 -9.32 -11.07
C ALA A 58 43.60 -9.54 -11.00
N THR A 59 44.08 -10.57 -11.69
CA THR A 59 45.50 -10.91 -11.77
C THR A 59 45.81 -11.24 -13.21
N GLY A 60 46.89 -10.67 -13.76
CA GLY A 60 47.24 -10.82 -15.18
C GLY A 60 46.33 -10.05 -16.15
N ALA A 61 45.42 -9.22 -15.63
CA ALA A 61 44.52 -8.38 -16.41
C ALA A 61 44.13 -7.13 -15.60
N THR A 62 43.67 -6.09 -16.29
CA THR A 62 43.05 -4.90 -15.70
C THR A 62 41.54 -5.01 -15.77
N ILE A 63 40.85 -4.63 -14.70
CA ILE A 63 39.39 -4.54 -14.69
C ILE A 63 38.99 -3.26 -15.45
N GLY A 64 38.01 -3.36 -16.35
CA GLY A 64 37.49 -2.23 -17.10
C GLY A 64 36.74 -1.21 -16.24
N ALA A 65 36.33 -0.09 -16.85
CA ALA A 65 35.62 0.99 -16.16
C ALA A 65 34.29 0.53 -15.55
N GLN A 66 33.58 -0.38 -16.22
CA GLN A 66 32.39 -1.03 -15.67
C GLN A 66 32.82 -2.22 -14.80
N ASN A 67 33.02 -1.98 -13.51
CA ASN A 67 33.44 -3.01 -12.55
C ASN A 67 32.41 -3.28 -11.44
N GLU A 68 31.29 -2.55 -11.43
CA GLU A 68 30.21 -2.70 -10.46
C GLU A 68 28.86 -2.61 -11.19
N ALA A 69 27.90 -3.41 -10.75
CA ALA A 69 26.51 -3.35 -11.19
C ALA A 69 25.61 -3.22 -9.96
N VAL A 70 24.67 -2.27 -9.99
CA VAL A 70 23.59 -2.19 -9.01
C VAL A 70 22.41 -2.99 -9.55
N VAL A 71 21.96 -3.97 -8.76
CA VAL A 71 20.84 -4.85 -9.09
C VAL A 71 19.65 -4.45 -8.24
N THR A 72 18.50 -4.26 -8.88
CA THR A 72 17.23 -3.99 -8.19
C THR A 72 16.39 -5.25 -8.16
N ILE A 73 15.99 -5.67 -6.97
CA ILE A 73 14.98 -6.71 -6.74
C ILE A 73 13.62 -6.01 -6.78
N VAL A 74 12.74 -6.50 -7.64
CA VAL A 74 11.38 -5.96 -7.78
C VAL A 74 10.46 -6.84 -6.94
N ASP A 75 9.92 -6.27 -5.87
CA ASP A 75 8.96 -6.92 -4.99
C ASP A 75 7.66 -7.23 -5.77
N ASN A 76 7.26 -8.49 -5.70
CA ASN A 76 6.05 -9.05 -6.32
C ASN A 76 5.00 -9.41 -5.27
N ASP A 77 5.28 -9.18 -4.00
CA ASP A 77 4.44 -9.56 -2.90
C ASP A 77 3.38 -8.51 -2.64
N LYS A 78 2.29 -9.00 -2.06
CA LYS A 78 1.12 -8.20 -1.75
C LYS A 78 0.63 -8.63 -0.41
N VAL A 79 0.14 -7.66 0.36
CA VAL A 79 -0.58 -7.92 1.60
C VAL A 79 -1.67 -8.92 1.31
N ALA A 80 -1.47 -10.17 1.76
CA ALA A 80 -2.43 -11.23 1.59
C ALA A 80 -3.75 -10.74 2.21
N ALA A 81 -4.82 -10.76 1.42
CA ALA A 81 -6.14 -10.48 1.97
C ALA A 81 -6.34 -11.45 3.15
N PRO A 82 -6.68 -10.97 4.35
CA PRO A 82 -6.63 -11.79 5.55
C PRO A 82 -7.42 -13.09 5.34
N SER A 83 -6.70 -14.21 5.49
CA SER A 83 -7.19 -15.58 5.34
C SER A 83 -8.15 -15.92 6.48
N GLY A 84 -9.38 -15.43 6.32
CA GLY A 84 -10.47 -15.59 7.30
C GLY A 84 -11.73 -14.82 6.95
N ARG A 85 -11.76 -14.11 5.80
CA ARG A 85 -12.95 -13.36 5.41
C ARG A 85 -14.10 -14.32 5.04
N PRO A 86 -15.30 -14.17 5.64
CA PRO A 86 -16.50 -14.80 5.08
C PRO A 86 -16.62 -14.37 3.61
N ALA A 87 -16.99 -15.29 2.71
CA ALA A 87 -17.02 -15.06 1.27
C ALA A 87 -17.54 -13.65 0.94
N LEU A 88 -16.62 -12.76 0.54
CA LEU A 88 -16.94 -11.36 0.27
C LEU A 88 -17.97 -11.33 -0.86
N GLY A 89 -19.11 -10.69 -0.60
CA GLY A 89 -20.21 -10.67 -1.55
C GLY A 89 -19.84 -9.98 -2.86
N PRO A 90 -20.62 -10.21 -3.94
CA PRO A 90 -20.31 -9.69 -5.27
C PRO A 90 -20.16 -8.16 -5.30
N PHE A 91 -20.96 -7.43 -4.51
CA PHE A 91 -20.91 -5.97 -4.43
C PHE A 91 -19.62 -5.43 -3.84
N TYR A 92 -19.04 -6.15 -2.87
CA TYR A 92 -17.72 -5.82 -2.34
C TYR A 92 -16.67 -5.86 -3.45
N ARG A 93 -16.62 -6.97 -4.21
CA ARG A 93 -15.57 -7.16 -5.23
C ARG A 93 -15.71 -6.16 -6.38
N ILE A 94 -16.93 -5.79 -6.73
CA ILE A 94 -17.19 -4.75 -7.75
C ILE A 94 -16.66 -3.41 -7.26
N ALA A 95 -17.06 -2.98 -6.07
CA ALA A 95 -16.66 -1.71 -5.50
C ALA A 95 -15.15 -1.61 -5.28
N TYR A 96 -14.53 -2.68 -4.76
CA TYR A 96 -13.09 -2.80 -4.57
C TYR A 96 -12.31 -2.57 -5.86
N ASN A 97 -12.66 -3.31 -6.92
CA ASN A 97 -11.96 -3.17 -8.18
C ASN A 97 -12.21 -1.80 -8.84
N ALA A 98 -13.39 -1.22 -8.64
CA ALA A 98 -13.71 0.12 -9.15
C ALA A 98 -12.86 1.20 -8.47
N ALA A 99 -12.85 1.20 -7.14
CA ALA A 99 -12.09 2.16 -6.34
C ALA A 99 -10.57 2.01 -6.53
N LYS A 100 -10.07 0.77 -6.55
CA LYS A 100 -8.67 0.49 -6.85
C LYS A 100 -8.27 1.06 -8.20
N ARG A 101 -9.05 0.79 -9.26
CA ARG A 101 -8.76 1.33 -10.60
C ARG A 101 -8.83 2.85 -10.65
N LEU A 102 -9.80 3.45 -9.95
CA LEU A 102 -9.90 4.91 -9.84
C LEU A 102 -8.60 5.50 -9.26
N ALA A 103 -8.19 5.03 -8.08
CA ALA A 103 -7.00 5.54 -7.40
C ALA A 103 -5.73 5.22 -8.19
N GLN A 104 -5.60 3.99 -8.73
CA GLN A 104 -4.46 3.63 -9.57
C GLN A 104 -4.38 4.57 -10.78
N ASN A 105 -5.43 4.66 -11.59
CA ASN A 105 -5.40 5.49 -12.80
C ASN A 105 -5.11 6.96 -12.47
N ALA A 106 -5.68 7.49 -11.39
CA ALA A 106 -5.36 8.84 -10.92
C ALA A 106 -3.86 8.98 -10.62
N TRP A 107 -3.29 8.05 -9.87
CA TRP A 107 -1.89 8.08 -9.49
C TRP A 107 -0.92 7.94 -10.68
N TYR A 108 -1.17 6.97 -11.56
CA TYR A 108 -0.35 6.75 -12.76
C TYR A 108 -0.42 7.92 -13.73
N ASN A 109 -1.61 8.49 -13.96
CA ASN A 109 -1.77 9.61 -14.89
C ASN A 109 -1.15 10.92 -14.36
N LEU A 110 -0.97 11.04 -13.05
CA LEU A 110 -0.26 12.15 -12.41
C LEU A 110 1.26 11.94 -12.34
N GLY A 111 1.78 10.90 -13.00
CA GLY A 111 3.21 10.62 -13.09
C GLY A 111 3.82 10.04 -11.80
N LYS A 112 3.00 9.67 -10.80
CA LYS A 112 3.47 9.25 -9.48
C LYS A 112 4.34 10.29 -8.76
N GLU A 113 4.12 11.56 -9.05
CA GLU A 113 4.86 12.69 -8.50
C GLU A 113 4.18 13.22 -7.24
N CYS A 114 4.93 13.36 -6.15
CA CYS A 114 4.38 13.81 -4.86
C CYS A 114 3.86 15.25 -4.88
N THR A 115 4.32 16.09 -5.82
CA THR A 115 3.80 17.45 -6.03
C THR A 115 2.34 17.45 -6.51
N ASN A 116 1.87 16.34 -7.08
CA ASN A 116 0.50 16.17 -7.56
C ASN A 116 -0.42 15.50 -6.52
N THR A 117 0.04 15.28 -5.30
CA THR A 117 -0.74 14.59 -4.25
C THR A 117 -2.06 15.29 -3.95
N SER A 118 -2.10 16.63 -3.98
CA SER A 118 -3.33 17.40 -3.80
C SER A 118 -4.35 17.14 -4.93
N VAL A 119 -3.90 17.03 -6.17
CA VAL A 119 -4.74 16.70 -7.34
C VAL A 119 -5.22 15.26 -7.26
N PHE A 120 -4.34 14.33 -6.86
CA PHE A 120 -4.69 12.94 -6.61
C PHE A 120 -5.83 12.84 -5.57
N VAL A 121 -5.69 13.54 -4.44
CA VAL A 121 -6.69 13.58 -3.38
C VAL A 121 -8.03 14.12 -3.90
N GLN A 122 -8.02 15.14 -4.75
CA GLN A 122 -9.25 15.69 -5.34
C GLN A 122 -9.94 14.70 -6.28
N ILE A 123 -9.19 14.01 -7.16
CA ILE A 123 -9.76 13.02 -8.09
C ILE A 123 -10.39 11.86 -7.32
N VAL A 124 -9.67 11.32 -6.34
CA VAL A 124 -10.19 10.23 -5.51
C VAL A 124 -11.39 10.68 -4.69
N GLY A 125 -11.32 11.89 -4.11
CA GLY A 125 -12.43 12.49 -3.36
C GLY A 125 -13.72 12.62 -4.18
N ASN A 126 -13.63 13.10 -5.42
CA ASN A 126 -14.79 13.17 -6.32
C ASN A 126 -15.40 11.79 -6.59
N GLY A 127 -14.55 10.77 -6.81
CA GLY A 127 -15.04 9.40 -7.00
C GLY A 127 -15.66 8.78 -5.74
N VAL A 128 -15.20 9.19 -4.55
CA VAL A 128 -15.85 8.83 -3.28
C VAL A 128 -17.23 9.47 -3.16
N ASP A 129 -17.38 10.73 -3.55
CA ASP A 129 -18.67 11.42 -3.56
C ASP A 129 -19.66 10.73 -4.52
N ASP A 130 -19.21 10.35 -5.71
CA ASP A 130 -20.01 9.56 -6.67
C ASP A 130 -20.43 8.20 -6.09
N ALA A 131 -19.50 7.49 -5.44
CA ALA A 131 -19.76 6.19 -4.82
C ALA A 131 -20.74 6.28 -3.65
N ALA A 132 -20.64 7.34 -2.83
CA ALA A 132 -21.59 7.62 -1.75
C ALA A 132 -23.00 7.91 -2.31
N ASN A 133 -23.10 8.70 -3.38
CA ASN A 133 -24.37 8.95 -4.05
C ASN A 133 -24.99 7.65 -4.58
N ASP A 134 -24.18 6.78 -5.18
CA ASP A 134 -24.59 5.46 -5.64
C ASP A 134 -25.10 4.57 -4.49
N ILE A 135 -24.44 4.55 -3.32
CA ILE A 135 -24.90 3.82 -2.14
C ILE A 135 -26.33 4.18 -1.76
N GLY A 136 -26.64 5.48 -1.66
CA GLY A 136 -27.96 5.90 -1.21
C GLY A 136 -29.06 5.83 -2.25
N THR A 137 -28.73 5.55 -3.52
CA THR A 137 -29.71 5.48 -4.61
C THR A 137 -29.88 4.07 -5.18
N LYS A 138 -28.81 3.27 -5.23
CA LYS A 138 -28.76 1.98 -5.94
C LYS A 138 -28.73 0.75 -5.02
N TYR A 139 -28.33 0.91 -3.76
CA TYR A 139 -28.08 -0.22 -2.85
C TYR A 139 -29.00 -0.20 -1.62
N LYS A 140 -29.20 -1.36 -0.98
CA LYS A 140 -30.06 -1.52 0.21
C LYS A 140 -29.53 -2.61 1.13
N GLY A 141 -29.65 -2.40 2.44
CA GLY A 141 -29.23 -3.37 3.44
C GLY A 141 -27.78 -3.83 3.23
N ARG A 142 -27.55 -5.15 3.26
CA ARG A 142 -26.21 -5.75 3.19
C ARG A 142 -25.43 -5.41 1.91
N SER A 143 -26.10 -5.09 0.78
CA SER A 143 -25.36 -4.72 -0.45
C SER A 143 -24.70 -3.34 -0.34
N ALA A 144 -25.32 -2.40 0.39
CA ALA A 144 -24.74 -1.10 0.66
C ALA A 144 -23.50 -1.21 1.54
N GLU A 145 -23.56 -2.05 2.58
CA GLU A 145 -22.40 -2.34 3.42
C GLU A 145 -21.29 -3.01 2.62
N GLN A 146 -21.61 -4.04 1.82
CA GLN A 146 -20.62 -4.70 0.98
C GLN A 146 -19.95 -3.74 0.01
N PHE A 147 -20.74 -2.89 -0.66
CA PHE A 147 -20.21 -1.91 -1.59
C PHE A 147 -19.30 -0.89 -0.89
N GLY A 148 -19.76 -0.27 0.20
CA GLY A 148 -18.95 0.71 0.94
C GLY A 148 -17.64 0.12 1.47
N ASN A 149 -17.70 -1.11 2.01
CA ASN A 149 -16.54 -1.89 2.41
C ASN A 149 -15.54 -2.09 1.27
N GLY A 150 -16.04 -2.61 0.14
CA GLY A 150 -15.19 -2.88 -1.00
C GLY A 150 -14.54 -1.63 -1.53
N PHE A 151 -15.30 -0.54 -1.65
CA PHE A 151 -14.81 0.71 -2.22
C PHE A 151 -13.60 1.25 -1.44
N ILE A 152 -13.70 1.35 -0.12
CA ILE A 152 -12.62 1.92 0.67
C ILE A 152 -11.41 0.99 0.74
N ASP A 153 -11.61 -0.32 0.88
CA ASP A 153 -10.51 -1.29 0.84
C ASP A 153 -9.73 -1.21 -0.48
N GLY A 154 -10.43 -0.91 -1.58
CA GLY A 154 -9.82 -0.71 -2.90
C GLY A 154 -9.01 0.59 -3.01
N LEU A 155 -9.47 1.68 -2.36
CA LEU A 155 -8.69 2.93 -2.29
C LEU A 155 -7.42 2.76 -1.45
N ILE A 156 -7.56 2.13 -0.29
CA ILE A 156 -6.45 1.97 0.67
C ILE A 156 -5.29 1.21 0.05
N GLU A 157 -5.55 0.17 -0.74
CA GLU A 157 -4.47 -0.58 -1.41
C GLU A 157 -3.56 0.30 -2.27
N VAL A 158 -4.10 1.39 -2.85
CA VAL A 158 -3.30 2.32 -3.66
C VAL A 158 -2.69 3.41 -2.79
N LEU A 159 -3.42 3.86 -1.76
CA LEU A 159 -2.91 4.86 -0.83
C LEU A 159 -1.65 4.38 -0.13
N ASP A 160 -1.52 3.09 0.19
CA ASP A 160 -0.31 2.53 0.78
C ASP A 160 0.91 2.83 -0.11
N GLU A 161 0.82 2.61 -1.44
CA GLU A 161 1.88 2.95 -2.41
C GLU A 161 2.20 4.46 -2.44
N VAL A 162 1.17 5.31 -2.34
CA VAL A 162 1.32 6.77 -2.39
C VAL A 162 1.97 7.31 -1.11
N VAL A 163 1.54 6.82 0.04
CA VAL A 163 2.04 7.22 1.37
C VAL A 163 3.50 6.83 1.54
N ASP A 164 3.89 5.63 1.10
CA ASP A 164 5.27 5.15 1.18
C ASP A 164 6.21 5.99 0.30
N ARG A 165 5.71 6.49 -0.84
CA ARG A 165 6.48 7.36 -1.73
C ARG A 165 6.54 8.81 -1.24
N CYS A 166 5.43 9.34 -0.74
CA CYS A 166 5.24 10.78 -0.51
C CYS A 166 5.27 11.15 0.97
N VAL A 167 6.43 10.93 1.60
CA VAL A 167 6.58 11.02 3.06
C VAL A 167 6.25 12.38 3.67
N ASN A 168 6.39 13.47 2.91
CA ASN A 168 6.07 14.82 3.36
C ASN A 168 4.56 15.14 3.29
N GLU A 169 3.78 14.34 2.57
CA GLU A 169 2.36 14.56 2.33
C GLU A 169 1.48 13.69 3.26
N CYS A 170 2.09 12.97 4.20
CA CYS A 170 1.43 11.94 4.98
C CYS A 170 0.29 12.48 5.86
N GLU A 171 0.40 13.69 6.40
CA GLU A 171 -0.71 14.31 7.13
C GLU A 171 -1.90 14.64 6.20
N MET A 172 -1.63 15.17 5.00
CA MET A 172 -2.67 15.49 4.01
C MET A 172 -3.37 14.23 3.52
N LEU A 173 -2.58 13.21 3.15
CA LEU A 173 -3.08 11.89 2.73
C LEU A 173 -3.89 11.22 3.85
N GLY A 174 -3.43 11.33 5.09
CA GLY A 174 -4.16 10.88 6.27
C GLY A 174 -5.52 11.57 6.38
N LYS A 175 -5.55 12.91 6.39
CA LYS A 175 -6.80 13.69 6.47
C LYS A 175 -7.78 13.34 5.35
N ALA A 176 -7.30 13.25 4.11
CA ALA A 176 -8.10 12.89 2.95
C ALA A 176 -8.73 11.50 3.12
N SER A 177 -7.92 10.51 3.51
CA SER A 177 -8.38 9.15 3.79
C SER A 177 -9.47 9.14 4.88
N GLY A 178 -9.32 9.96 5.92
CA GLY A 178 -10.31 10.11 6.99
C GLY A 178 -11.63 10.69 6.50
N GLU A 179 -11.58 11.69 5.62
CA GLU A 179 -12.77 12.30 5.02
C GLU A 179 -13.54 11.30 4.16
N TRP A 180 -12.84 10.62 3.25
CA TRP A 180 -13.44 9.63 2.36
C TRP A 180 -14.11 8.53 3.14
N SER A 181 -13.43 8.11 4.20
CA SER A 181 -13.90 7.07 5.06
C SER A 181 -15.18 7.47 5.80
N ALA A 182 -15.26 8.72 6.25
CA ALA A 182 -16.42 9.27 6.95
C ALA A 182 -17.62 9.45 6.02
N LYS A 183 -17.42 9.95 4.80
CA LYS A 183 -18.46 10.07 3.77
C LYS A 183 -19.11 8.71 3.49
N MET A 184 -18.29 7.68 3.29
CA MET A 184 -18.75 6.33 3.06
C MET A 184 -19.52 5.77 4.27
N PHE A 185 -18.96 5.92 5.47
CA PHE A 185 -19.59 5.49 6.72
C PHE A 185 -20.98 6.09 6.88
N CYS A 186 -21.09 7.41 6.81
CA CYS A 186 -22.34 8.13 7.02
C CYS A 186 -23.39 7.69 6.01
N ARG A 187 -22.98 7.52 4.75
CA ARG A 187 -23.91 7.18 3.69
C ARG A 187 -24.43 5.75 3.79
N VAL A 188 -23.58 4.79 4.14
CA VAL A 188 -24.03 3.42 4.42
C VAL A 188 -24.95 3.43 5.65
N ALA A 189 -24.58 4.14 6.72
CA ALA A 189 -25.38 4.23 7.95
C ALA A 189 -26.80 4.75 7.69
N GLU A 190 -26.93 5.77 6.85
CA GLU A 190 -28.22 6.30 6.41
C GLU A 190 -29.09 5.28 5.68
N VAL A 191 -28.48 4.39 4.90
CA VAL A 191 -29.18 3.36 4.12
C VAL A 191 -29.61 2.21 5.01
N VAL A 192 -28.73 1.75 5.92
CA VAL A 192 -28.98 0.56 6.76
C VAL A 192 -29.67 0.90 8.09
N LYS A 193 -29.77 2.18 8.44
CA LYS A 193 -30.41 2.70 9.67
C LYS A 193 -29.75 2.24 10.97
N HIS A 194 -28.48 1.87 10.91
CA HIS A 194 -27.63 1.60 12.05
C HIS A 194 -26.19 1.97 11.71
N ALA A 195 -25.32 2.03 12.71
CA ALA A 195 -23.89 2.13 12.44
C ALA A 195 -23.44 0.89 11.63
N PRO A 196 -22.87 1.07 10.43
CA PRO A 196 -22.42 -0.03 9.59
C PRO A 196 -21.18 -0.71 10.19
N THR A 197 -21.06 -2.00 9.90
CA THR A 197 -19.88 -2.81 10.25
C THR A 197 -18.97 -2.91 9.03
N PHE A 198 -17.71 -2.49 9.15
CA PHE A 198 -16.75 -2.54 8.05
C PHE A 198 -15.58 -3.51 8.31
N THR A 199 -15.00 -4.09 7.25
CA THR A 199 -14.10 -5.25 7.27
C THR A 199 -12.66 -4.83 7.58
N VAL A 200 -11.91 -5.57 8.42
CA VAL A 200 -10.51 -5.24 8.70
C VAL A 200 -9.66 -5.37 7.46
N LYS A 201 -8.81 -4.37 7.26
CA LYS A 201 -7.40 -4.61 7.01
C LYS A 201 -6.63 -4.17 8.25
N GLN A 202 -6.03 -5.12 8.95
CA GLN A 202 -4.94 -4.83 9.90
C GLN A 202 -3.77 -4.33 9.06
N VAL A 203 -3.73 -3.03 8.76
CA VAL A 203 -2.53 -2.42 8.18
C VAL A 203 -1.65 -2.09 9.35
N ASN A 204 -0.81 -3.05 9.72
CA ASN A 204 0.25 -2.79 10.68
C ASN A 204 1.27 -1.90 9.94
N ILE A 205 1.10 -0.58 10.02
CA ILE A 205 2.12 0.39 9.57
C ILE A 205 3.31 0.34 10.57
N ARG A 206 3.86 -0.85 10.80
CA ARG A 206 5.07 -1.07 11.60
C ARG A 206 6.24 -0.89 10.65
N GLY A 207 6.96 0.22 10.80
CA GLY A 207 8.21 0.47 10.09
C GLY A 207 8.17 1.59 9.06
N THR A 208 6.99 2.12 8.73
CA THR A 208 6.87 3.16 7.70
C THR A 208 7.14 4.56 8.27
N ILE A 209 7.93 5.36 7.55
CA ILE A 209 8.32 6.74 7.88
C ILE A 209 7.11 7.63 8.25
N CYS A 210 5.92 7.31 7.74
CA CYS A 210 4.71 8.11 7.89
C CYS A 210 3.72 7.71 8.99
N GLY A 211 3.91 6.58 9.67
CA GLY A 211 2.85 5.93 10.45
C GLY A 211 2.15 6.82 11.50
N GLY A 212 2.88 7.73 12.15
CA GLY A 212 2.29 8.64 13.13
C GLY A 212 1.44 9.76 12.51
N ALA A 213 1.99 10.47 11.52
CA ALA A 213 1.33 11.63 10.91
C ALA A 213 0.10 11.23 10.09
N TYR A 214 0.20 10.15 9.32
CA TYR A 214 -0.91 9.61 8.54
C TYR A 214 -2.07 9.19 9.46
N ARG A 215 -1.77 8.43 10.52
CA ARG A 215 -2.77 7.95 11.48
C ARG A 215 -3.49 9.11 12.17
N LEU A 216 -2.76 10.07 12.71
CA LEU A 216 -3.36 11.22 13.41
C LEU A 216 -4.22 12.09 12.47
N GLY A 217 -3.76 12.32 11.24
CA GLY A 217 -4.52 13.06 10.22
C GLY A 217 -5.83 12.35 9.86
N CYS A 218 -5.75 11.04 9.63
CA CYS A 218 -6.90 10.17 9.39
C CYS A 218 -7.92 10.22 10.52
N GLU A 219 -7.49 9.94 11.75
CA GLU A 219 -8.37 9.82 12.91
C GLU A 219 -9.09 11.12 13.22
N SER A 220 -8.33 12.21 13.30
CA SER A 220 -8.87 13.52 13.63
C SER A 220 -9.94 13.96 12.61
N ASN A 221 -9.67 13.75 11.32
CA ASN A 221 -10.59 14.18 10.27
C ASN A 221 -11.81 13.26 10.13
N PHE A 222 -11.64 11.93 10.27
CA PHE A 222 -12.77 11.00 10.27
C PHE A 222 -13.77 11.34 11.38
N VAL A 223 -13.29 11.45 12.63
CA VAL A 223 -14.15 11.72 13.79
C VAL A 223 -14.86 13.07 13.68
N GLY A 224 -14.13 14.11 13.27
CA GLY A 224 -14.72 15.43 13.02
C GLY A 224 -15.80 15.39 11.95
N THR A 225 -15.53 14.67 10.85
CA THR A 225 -16.44 14.60 9.70
C THR A 225 -17.72 13.84 10.03
N ILE A 226 -17.64 12.65 10.64
CA ILE A 226 -18.85 11.87 10.99
C ILE A 226 -19.73 12.60 12.01
N SER A 227 -19.12 13.31 12.96
CA SER A 227 -19.84 14.05 14.00
C SER A 227 -20.71 15.16 13.41
N ASN A 228 -20.27 15.74 12.30
CA ASN A 228 -21.00 16.78 11.57
C ASN A 228 -21.99 16.19 10.57
N MET A 229 -21.58 15.18 9.80
CA MET A 229 -22.37 14.66 8.68
C MET A 229 -23.52 13.75 9.10
N CYS A 230 -23.31 12.90 10.12
CA CYS A 230 -24.29 11.87 10.46
C CYS A 230 -24.41 11.61 11.97
N PRO A 231 -24.66 12.65 12.80
CA PRO A 231 -24.59 12.59 14.26
C PRO A 231 -25.48 11.52 14.92
N ASN A 232 -26.58 11.15 14.27
CA ASN A 232 -27.50 10.12 14.77
C ASN A 232 -26.86 8.72 14.83
N TYR A 233 -25.82 8.47 14.04
CA TYR A 233 -25.09 7.21 14.02
C TYR A 233 -23.74 7.30 14.74
N THR A 234 -23.44 8.45 15.37
CA THR A 234 -22.16 8.69 16.05
C THR A 234 -22.22 8.67 17.58
N GLN A 235 -23.39 8.44 18.18
CA GLN A 235 -23.54 8.42 19.63
C GLN A 235 -23.53 6.99 20.21
N GLY A 236 -22.94 6.84 21.41
CA GLY A 236 -22.90 5.59 22.17
C GLY A 236 -21.59 4.79 22.05
N SER A 237 -21.54 3.62 22.68
CA SER A 237 -20.40 2.68 22.63
C SER A 237 -20.05 2.25 21.20
N SER A 238 -21.01 2.35 20.29
CA SER A 238 -20.97 2.00 18.87
C SER A 238 -19.79 2.61 18.11
N VAL A 239 -19.57 3.93 18.18
CA VAL A 239 -18.48 4.56 17.40
C VAL A 239 -17.11 4.10 17.88
N ARG A 240 -16.91 3.99 19.19
CA ARG A 240 -15.63 3.52 19.75
C ARG A 240 -15.41 2.02 19.53
N SER A 241 -16.47 1.22 19.40
CA SER A 241 -16.35 -0.19 19.04
C SER A 241 -16.10 -0.42 17.55
N PHE A 242 -16.66 0.42 16.68
CA PHE A 242 -16.51 0.32 15.21
C PHE A 242 -15.31 1.13 14.66
N TYR A 243 -14.76 2.04 15.46
CA TYR A 243 -13.57 2.84 15.16
C TYR A 243 -12.66 2.89 16.39
N ARG A 244 -11.79 1.87 16.54
CA ARG A 244 -10.78 1.81 17.61
C ARG A 244 -9.49 2.51 17.18
N ALA A 245 -9.45 3.83 17.36
CA ALA A 245 -8.24 4.65 17.15
C ALA A 245 -7.02 4.16 17.96
N ALA A 246 -7.23 3.46 19.08
CA ALA A 246 -6.14 2.99 19.95
C ALA A 246 -5.48 1.67 19.51
N GLU A 247 -6.02 0.94 18.53
CA GLU A 247 -5.58 -0.41 18.15
C GLU A 247 -5.14 -0.49 16.65
N ASN A 248 -4.41 0.52 16.17
CA ASN A 248 -3.72 0.57 14.85
C ASN A 248 -4.58 0.87 13.60
N GLY A 249 -5.74 1.52 13.72
CA GLY A 249 -6.60 1.84 12.57
C GLY A 249 -6.13 3.01 11.72
N CYS A 250 -5.28 2.77 10.72
CA CYS A 250 -4.92 3.77 9.72
C CYS A 250 -5.99 3.88 8.64
N CYS A 251 -7.14 4.48 8.92
CA CYS A 251 -8.27 4.67 7.98
C CYS A 251 -8.80 3.40 7.30
N SER A 252 -8.20 2.23 7.53
CA SER A 252 -8.75 0.92 7.32
C SER A 252 -9.61 0.56 8.53
N TYR A 253 -10.81 0.09 8.24
CA TYR A 253 -11.89 0.01 9.22
C TYR A 253 -11.79 -1.20 10.13
N ASN A 254 -12.35 -1.08 11.33
CA ASN A 254 -12.37 -2.15 12.33
C ASN A 254 -13.66 -2.98 12.27
N PRO A 255 -13.61 -4.33 12.21
CA PRO A 255 -14.76 -5.18 12.52
C PRO A 255 -14.75 -5.72 13.95
N TYR A 256 -13.63 -5.72 14.69
CA TYR A 256 -13.52 -6.10 16.11
C TYR A 256 -12.25 -5.54 16.73
#